data_AF-A0A7X0LI46-F1
#
_entry.id   AF-A0A7X0LI46-F1
#
_cell.length_a   1.000
_cell.length_b   1.000
_cell.length_c   1.000
_cell.angle_alpha   90.00
_cell.angle_beta   90.00
_cell.angle_gamma   90.00
#
_symmetry.space_group_name_H-M   'P 1'
#
loop_
_entity.id
_entity.type
_entity.pdbx_description
1 polymer ?
#
loop_
_entity_poly.entity_id
_entity_poly.type
_entity_poly.pdbx_seq_one_letter_code
_entity_poly.pdbx_strand_id
1 'polypeptide(L)'
;MAFVPSKTGLAALIGVAACIVTACGPESSASDRANAAPARSGTTEGFALAQAAQAAPAVASQAALPIEQGLYIAGYKTPEGFYMSIDDGPVPANACAGATDVFFYDGANAGEVGMDESGHWTNNAVRISRVGPARKSLVAELGRASRGFTLAWDAEGERKGFPSLALKATGPGQFIHLGLGSLGESNYRKCSFTQLSSRMQAAVRAEQPQMAGAAIPRPSAGGQAPGTVTSLPIEKGYWAVDMSCAQAIREADPNGLPDDIPFTYLDEKIDYLGELAVKRYEALGGNRYRLHGRASYGNGDPIEVPSRTDIIVNSRTSFTATSNDSMGSSTTRYTHCPISQIPRAIREIFEG
;
A
#
# COMPACT_ATOMS: atom_id res chain seq x y z
N MET A 1 42.69 -16.32 37.06
CA MET A 1 43.61 -16.17 35.91
C MET A 1 43.63 -14.71 35.52
N ALA A 2 44.80 -14.09 35.66
CA ALA A 2 45.08 -12.72 35.28
C ALA A 2 45.22 -12.60 33.75
N PHE A 3 44.87 -11.44 33.18
CA PHE A 3 45.80 -10.64 32.36
C PHE A 3 45.12 -9.33 31.91
N VAL A 4 45.69 -8.23 32.38
CA VAL A 4 45.69 -6.85 31.85
C VAL A 4 47.16 -6.41 32.06
N PRO A 5 47.81 -5.47 31.32
CA PRO A 5 47.48 -4.69 30.10
C PRO A 5 48.59 -4.75 29.02
N SER A 6 48.44 -4.04 27.89
CA SER A 6 49.56 -3.28 27.29
C SER A 6 49.09 -2.15 26.35
N LYS A 7 49.55 -0.93 26.65
CA LYS A 7 49.58 0.25 25.77
C LYS A 7 50.97 0.33 25.14
N THR A 8 51.04 0.67 23.85
CA THR A 8 52.16 1.30 23.10
C THR A 8 51.66 1.43 21.66
N GLY A 9 51.84 2.49 20.88
CA GLY A 9 52.68 3.68 20.94
C GLY A 9 53.15 4.01 19.50
N LEU A 10 53.26 5.31 19.19
CA LEU A 10 53.83 5.97 17.98
C LEU A 10 53.02 5.88 16.66
N ALA A 11 52.62 6.95 15.96
CA ALA A 11 53.15 8.29 15.63
C ALA A 11 53.87 8.40 14.27
N ALA A 12 53.51 9.49 13.56
CA ALA A 12 54.18 10.14 12.42
C ALA A 12 53.91 9.51 11.02
N LEU A 13 53.81 10.23 9.88
CA LEU A 13 54.23 11.58 9.47
C LEU A 13 53.36 12.08 8.28
N ILE A 14 53.00 13.36 8.30
CA ILE A 14 53.18 14.43 7.28
C ILE A 14 52.86 14.14 5.78
N GLY A 15 52.06 15.04 5.20
CA GLY A 15 51.98 15.26 3.75
C GLY A 15 51.10 16.45 3.37
N VAL A 16 51.62 17.67 3.54
CA VAL A 16 51.02 18.94 3.08
C VAL A 16 51.21 19.10 1.57
N ALA A 17 50.18 19.53 0.85
CA ALA A 17 50.33 20.37 -0.34
C ALA A 17 49.12 21.31 -0.48
N ALA A 18 49.38 22.59 -0.28
CA ALA A 18 48.50 23.72 -0.58
C ALA A 18 48.97 24.41 -1.88
N CYS A 19 48.04 25.10 -2.57
CA CYS A 19 48.14 26.38 -3.30
C CYS A 19 47.00 26.43 -4.36
N ILE A 20 45.95 27.28 -4.24
CA ILE A 20 45.81 28.70 -4.66
C ILE A 20 46.01 28.82 -6.21
N VAL A 21 45.14 29.40 -7.06
CA VAL A 21 44.71 30.82 -7.17
C VAL A 21 43.51 31.01 -8.15
N THR A 22 42.57 31.90 -7.79
CA THR A 22 41.78 32.92 -8.56
C THR A 22 41.46 32.84 -10.07
N ALA A 23 40.21 33.21 -10.42
CA ALA A 23 39.81 34.43 -11.20
C ALA A 23 38.25 34.45 -11.36
N CYS A 24 37.53 35.43 -10.82
CA CYS A 24 37.09 36.72 -11.41
C CYS A 24 36.21 36.63 -12.67
N GLY A 25 34.99 37.19 -12.59
CA GLY A 25 33.94 37.26 -13.62
C GLY A 25 34.22 38.25 -14.77
N PRO A 26 33.19 38.69 -15.53
CA PRO A 26 32.17 39.60 -14.97
C PRO A 26 30.72 39.44 -15.48
N GLU A 27 29.81 40.15 -14.81
CA GLU A 27 28.43 40.49 -15.19
C GLU A 27 28.38 41.55 -16.31
N SER A 28 27.28 41.60 -17.09
CA SER A 28 26.73 42.85 -17.64
C SER A 28 25.25 42.74 -18.07
N SER A 29 24.47 43.57 -17.38
CA SER A 29 23.19 44.26 -17.58
C SER A 29 22.43 44.29 -18.93
N ALA A 30 21.13 43.97 -18.82
CA ALA A 30 19.91 44.71 -19.23
C ALA A 30 19.88 45.61 -20.51
N SER A 31 18.82 45.46 -21.34
CA SER A 31 17.64 46.37 -21.36
C SER A 31 16.71 46.19 -22.59
N ASP A 32 15.39 46.23 -22.30
CA ASP A 32 14.27 46.91 -22.98
C ASP A 32 13.60 46.51 -24.33
N ARG A 33 12.28 46.22 -24.18
CA ARG A 33 11.08 46.82 -24.83
C ARG A 33 10.48 46.30 -26.16
N ALA A 34 9.24 45.80 -25.99
CA ALA A 34 7.95 46.33 -26.51
C ALA A 34 7.29 45.73 -27.79
N ASN A 35 6.11 45.13 -27.53
CA ASN A 35 4.80 45.24 -28.21
C ASN A 35 4.72 45.48 -29.73
N ALA A 36 4.04 44.57 -30.45
CA ALA A 36 2.82 44.88 -31.23
C ALA A 36 2.15 43.60 -31.79
N ALA A 37 0.89 43.37 -31.41
CA ALA A 37 -0.17 42.79 -32.24
C ALA A 37 -1.10 43.97 -32.65
N PRO A 38 -2.00 43.92 -33.67
CA PRO A 38 -2.98 42.84 -33.89
C PRO A 38 -3.51 42.60 -35.34
N ALA A 39 -4.46 41.65 -35.43
CA ALA A 39 -5.57 41.48 -36.42
C ALA A 39 -5.24 40.85 -37.80
N ARG A 40 -6.05 40.00 -38.46
CA ARG A 40 -7.43 39.49 -38.28
C ARG A 40 -7.69 38.33 -39.28
N SER A 41 -8.50 37.34 -38.86
CA SER A 41 -9.62 36.68 -39.60
C SER A 41 -9.42 35.80 -40.86
N GLY A 42 -9.99 34.57 -40.81
CA GLY A 42 -10.46 33.76 -41.96
C GLY A 42 -10.29 32.23 -41.81
N THR A 43 -11.15 31.52 -41.05
CA THR A 43 -12.16 30.51 -41.52
C THR A 43 -11.63 29.43 -42.48
N THR A 44 -11.36 28.20 -41.99
CA THR A 44 -12.15 26.93 -42.15
C THR A 44 -12.30 26.46 -43.61
N GLU A 45 -12.00 25.24 -44.04
CA GLU A 45 -11.83 23.92 -43.41
C GLU A 45 -11.09 23.00 -44.41
N GLY A 46 -10.09 22.25 -43.96
CA GLY A 46 -9.37 21.28 -44.78
C GLY A 46 -8.60 20.28 -43.91
N PHE A 47 -9.03 19.02 -43.99
CA PHE A 47 -8.31 17.80 -43.59
C PHE A 47 -7.78 17.73 -42.14
N ALA A 48 -8.62 17.19 -41.24
CA ALA A 48 -8.19 16.67 -39.95
C ALA A 48 -7.37 15.38 -40.13
N LEU A 49 -6.05 15.52 -40.26
CA LEU A 49 -5.09 14.48 -39.92
C LEU A 49 -4.97 14.44 -38.39
N ALA A 50 -5.37 13.31 -37.80
CA ALA A 50 -5.22 13.02 -36.38
C ALA A 50 -3.74 13.01 -36.00
N GLN A 51 -3.25 14.13 -35.47
CA GLN A 51 -2.00 14.18 -34.74
C GLN A 51 -2.23 13.53 -33.37
N ALA A 52 -1.55 12.41 -33.15
CA ALA A 52 -1.38 11.84 -31.83
C ALA A 52 -0.77 12.92 -30.93
N ALA A 53 -1.58 13.45 -30.02
CA ALA A 53 -1.09 14.36 -28.99
C ALA A 53 -0.09 13.57 -28.14
N GLN A 54 1.20 13.84 -28.38
CA GLN A 54 2.26 13.53 -27.44
C GLN A 54 1.89 14.24 -26.14
N ALA A 55 1.41 13.45 -25.18
CA ALA A 55 1.20 13.90 -23.83
C ALA A 55 2.54 14.43 -23.31
N ALA A 56 2.60 15.75 -23.10
CA ALA A 56 3.67 16.38 -22.34
C ALA A 56 3.80 15.68 -20.98
N PRO A 57 5.02 15.55 -20.42
CA PRO A 57 5.21 14.83 -19.17
C PRO A 57 4.36 15.52 -18.09
N ALA A 58 3.39 14.77 -17.55
CA ALA A 58 2.67 15.17 -16.35
C ALA A 58 3.72 15.47 -15.28
N VAL A 59 3.64 16.65 -14.67
CA VAL A 59 4.44 17.05 -13.52
C VAL A 59 4.47 15.88 -12.54
N ALA A 60 5.66 15.29 -12.35
CA ALA A 60 5.83 14.12 -11.50
C ALA A 60 5.21 14.41 -10.13
N SER A 61 4.16 13.67 -9.79
CA SER A 61 3.54 13.79 -8.48
C SER A 61 4.62 13.52 -7.43
N GLN A 62 4.79 14.41 -6.44
CA GLN A 62 5.83 14.34 -5.41
C GLN A 62 5.80 13.06 -4.52
N ALA A 63 4.90 12.12 -4.80
CA ALA A 63 4.72 10.86 -4.10
C ALA A 63 4.91 9.61 -4.99
N ALA A 64 5.35 9.77 -6.25
CA ALA A 64 5.56 8.63 -7.13
C ALA A 64 6.87 7.89 -6.84
N LEU A 65 6.82 6.56 -6.81
CA LEU A 65 8.01 5.70 -6.69
C LEU A 65 8.84 5.76 -7.99
N PRO A 66 10.15 5.44 -7.93
CA PRO A 66 11.02 5.45 -9.12
C PRO A 66 10.81 4.23 -10.03
N ILE A 67 9.65 3.56 -9.95
CA ILE A 67 9.32 2.34 -10.69
C ILE A 67 7.98 2.51 -11.38
N GLU A 68 7.76 1.73 -12.44
CA GLU A 68 6.48 1.73 -13.14
C GLU A 68 5.37 1.12 -12.27
N GLN A 69 4.13 1.55 -12.50
CA GLN A 69 2.99 0.82 -11.94
C GLN A 69 2.95 -0.59 -12.52
N GLY A 70 2.66 -1.59 -11.69
CA GLY A 70 2.57 -2.98 -12.13
C GLY A 70 2.73 -4.00 -11.01
N LEU A 71 2.75 -5.26 -11.44
CA LEU A 71 3.01 -6.43 -10.60
C LEU A 71 4.46 -6.86 -10.81
N TYR A 72 5.13 -7.26 -9.74
CA TYR A 72 6.53 -7.64 -9.71
C TYR A 72 6.69 -8.93 -8.92
N ILE A 73 7.48 -9.87 -9.40
CA ILE A 73 7.68 -11.15 -8.69
C ILE A 73 8.42 -10.88 -7.38
N ALA A 74 7.87 -11.39 -6.28
CA ALA A 74 8.48 -11.37 -4.96
C ALA A 74 8.98 -12.77 -4.52
N GLY A 75 8.43 -13.84 -5.09
CA GLY A 75 8.87 -15.22 -4.88
C GLY A 75 8.38 -16.10 -6.01
N TYR A 76 9.08 -17.21 -6.32
CA TYR A 76 8.64 -18.13 -7.35
C TYR A 76 9.09 -19.58 -7.12
N LYS A 77 8.33 -20.53 -7.68
CA LYS A 77 8.74 -21.93 -7.80
C LYS A 77 9.30 -22.20 -9.18
N THR A 78 10.42 -22.92 -9.25
CA THR A 78 10.96 -23.44 -10.51
C THR A 78 10.05 -24.55 -11.06
N PRO A 79 10.16 -24.91 -12.36
CA PRO A 79 9.41 -26.03 -12.93
C PRO A 79 9.64 -27.36 -12.18
N GLU A 80 10.80 -27.53 -11.56
CA GLU A 80 11.18 -28.69 -10.75
C GLU A 80 10.60 -28.64 -9.32
N GLY A 81 9.90 -27.57 -8.96
CA GLY A 81 9.20 -27.41 -7.68
C GLY A 81 10.02 -26.77 -6.56
N PHE A 82 11.25 -26.34 -6.84
CA PHE A 82 12.08 -25.64 -5.85
C PHE A 82 11.58 -24.22 -5.65
N TYR A 83 11.44 -23.81 -4.38
CA TYR A 83 11.15 -22.43 -4.04
C TYR A 83 12.43 -21.60 -4.15
N MET A 84 12.36 -20.46 -4.83
CA MET A 84 13.44 -19.50 -4.93
C MET A 84 13.01 -18.16 -4.35
N SER A 85 13.80 -17.61 -3.44
CA SER A 85 13.64 -16.23 -3.00
C SER A 85 14.27 -15.30 -4.02
N ILE A 86 13.72 -14.08 -4.12
CA ILE A 86 14.31 -12.97 -4.86
C ILE A 86 15.64 -12.46 -4.26
N ASP A 87 16.00 -12.94 -3.08
CA ASP A 87 17.27 -12.69 -2.41
C ASP A 87 18.42 -13.53 -3.01
N ASP A 88 18.09 -14.62 -3.73
CA ASP A 88 19.07 -15.61 -4.21
C ASP A 88 19.75 -15.21 -5.54
N GLY A 89 19.47 -14.01 -6.07
CA GLY A 89 20.12 -13.47 -7.26
C GLY A 89 19.13 -12.90 -8.30
N PRO A 90 19.58 -12.69 -9.55
CA PRO A 90 18.74 -12.08 -10.58
C PRO A 90 17.56 -12.99 -10.96
N VAL A 91 16.35 -12.44 -10.91
CA VAL A 91 15.11 -13.16 -11.27
C VAL A 91 15.08 -13.43 -12.77
N PRO A 92 14.89 -14.67 -13.24
CA PRO A 92 14.85 -14.99 -14.66
C PRO A 92 13.52 -14.53 -15.31
N ALA A 93 13.52 -14.31 -16.63
CA ALA A 93 12.38 -13.70 -17.32
C ALA A 93 11.13 -14.59 -17.36
N ASN A 94 11.31 -15.90 -17.28
CA ASN A 94 10.25 -16.91 -17.25
C ASN A 94 9.70 -17.18 -15.83
N ALA A 95 10.21 -16.52 -14.78
CA ALA A 95 9.78 -16.75 -13.41
C ALA A 95 8.31 -16.36 -13.15
N CYS A 96 7.72 -15.48 -13.96
CA CYS A 96 6.35 -14.96 -13.73
C CYS A 96 5.30 -16.07 -13.62
N ALA A 97 5.44 -17.14 -14.42
CA ALA A 97 4.50 -18.25 -14.40
C ALA A 97 4.56 -19.07 -13.10
N GLY A 98 5.72 -19.07 -12.44
CA GLY A 98 5.96 -19.75 -11.16
C GLY A 98 5.75 -18.85 -9.95
N ALA A 99 5.30 -17.60 -10.11
CA ALA A 99 5.19 -16.65 -9.02
C ALA A 99 4.30 -17.19 -7.89
N THR A 100 4.88 -17.23 -6.69
CA THR A 100 4.18 -17.56 -5.43
C THR A 100 3.72 -16.30 -4.72
N ASP A 101 4.42 -15.19 -4.94
CA ASP A 101 4.20 -13.91 -4.29
C ASP A 101 4.50 -12.79 -5.28
N VAL A 102 3.73 -11.70 -5.22
CA VAL A 102 3.90 -10.54 -6.10
C VAL A 102 3.85 -9.23 -5.32
N PHE A 103 4.87 -8.41 -5.48
CA PHE A 103 4.82 -7.01 -5.10
C PHE A 103 4.01 -6.23 -6.14
N PHE A 104 3.14 -5.33 -5.71
CA PHE A 104 2.40 -4.44 -6.60
C PHE A 104 2.70 -2.98 -6.29
N TYR A 105 2.58 -2.15 -7.33
CA TYR A 105 2.53 -0.70 -7.20
C TYR A 105 1.48 -0.15 -8.16
N ASP A 106 0.47 0.55 -7.63
CA ASP A 106 -0.64 1.11 -8.43
C ASP A 106 -0.53 2.63 -8.65
N GLY A 107 0.59 3.22 -8.27
CA GLY A 107 0.81 4.68 -8.34
C GLY A 107 0.64 5.38 -7.01
N ALA A 108 -0.18 4.85 -6.11
CA ALA A 108 -0.45 5.43 -4.79
C ALA A 108 -0.23 4.45 -3.63
N ASN A 109 -0.46 3.17 -3.86
CA ASN A 109 -0.29 2.09 -2.91
C ASN A 109 0.76 1.12 -3.42
N ALA A 110 1.53 0.57 -2.48
CA ALA A 110 2.48 -0.49 -2.73
C ALA A 110 2.37 -1.54 -1.63
N GLY A 111 2.66 -2.79 -1.97
CA GLY A 111 2.57 -3.91 -1.05
C GLY A 111 2.82 -5.21 -1.78
N GLU A 112 2.57 -6.30 -1.11
CA GLU A 112 2.81 -7.65 -1.56
C GLU A 112 1.53 -8.47 -1.41
N VAL A 113 1.19 -9.20 -2.47
CA VAL A 113 0.17 -10.23 -2.46
C VAL A 113 0.90 -11.57 -2.44
N GLY A 114 0.76 -12.29 -1.34
CA GLY A 114 1.51 -13.52 -1.10
C GLY A 114 0.73 -14.51 -0.26
N MET A 115 1.26 -15.72 -0.12
CA MET A 115 0.65 -16.76 0.68
C MET A 115 1.28 -16.80 2.07
N ASP A 116 0.48 -16.70 3.12
CA ASP A 116 0.99 -16.93 4.47
C ASP A 116 1.25 -18.42 4.75
N GLU A 117 1.83 -18.71 5.92
CA GLU A 117 2.15 -20.08 6.35
C GLU A 117 0.92 -20.97 6.49
N SER A 118 -0.28 -20.38 6.63
CA SER A 118 -1.56 -21.10 6.70
C SER A 118 -2.17 -21.41 5.33
N GLY A 119 -1.54 -20.94 4.25
CA GLY A 119 -2.02 -21.13 2.89
C GLY A 119 -3.04 -20.09 2.44
N HIS A 120 -3.25 -19.02 3.22
CA HIS A 120 -4.16 -17.93 2.90
C HIS A 120 -3.45 -16.82 2.12
N TRP A 121 -4.17 -16.19 1.19
CA TRP A 121 -3.65 -15.04 0.44
C TRP A 121 -3.76 -13.78 1.28
N THR A 122 -2.63 -13.09 1.47
CA THR A 122 -2.53 -11.85 2.24
C THR A 122 -2.19 -10.69 1.34
N ASN A 123 -2.55 -9.47 1.78
CA ASN A 123 -2.16 -8.22 1.13
C ASN A 123 -1.74 -7.22 2.21
N ASN A 124 -0.47 -6.83 2.21
CA ASN A 124 0.10 -5.84 3.13
C ASN A 124 0.23 -4.45 2.47
N ALA A 125 -0.79 -4.03 1.72
CA ALA A 125 -0.85 -2.73 1.05
C ALA A 125 -0.62 -1.56 2.01
N VAL A 126 0.33 -0.69 1.69
CA VAL A 126 0.50 0.61 2.32
C VAL A 126 0.27 1.74 1.32
N ARG A 127 -0.36 2.82 1.78
CA ARG A 127 -0.52 4.03 0.99
C ARG A 127 0.70 4.92 1.15
N ILE A 128 1.32 5.25 0.03
CA ILE A 128 2.47 6.14 -0.03
C ILE A 128 1.98 7.58 0.18
N SER A 129 2.40 8.17 1.30
CA SER A 129 2.13 9.57 1.63
C SER A 129 3.19 10.49 1.03
N ARG A 130 4.43 10.00 0.91
CA ARG A 130 5.56 10.79 0.42
C ARG A 130 6.69 9.90 -0.10
N VAL A 131 7.43 10.45 -1.07
CA VAL A 131 8.70 9.91 -1.53
C VAL A 131 9.80 10.94 -1.29
N GLY A 132 10.99 10.48 -0.88
CA GLY A 132 12.16 11.33 -0.69
C GLY A 132 12.84 11.13 0.66
N PRO A 133 13.83 11.99 1.00
CA PRO A 133 14.72 11.78 2.12
C PRO A 133 13.99 11.76 3.47
N ALA A 134 14.63 11.18 4.48
CA ALA A 134 14.13 11.22 5.85
C ALA A 134 14.14 12.66 6.39
N ARG A 135 13.05 13.06 7.07
CA ARG A 135 12.97 14.38 7.73
C ARG A 135 13.78 14.44 9.03
N LYS A 136 14.01 13.28 9.64
CA LYS A 136 14.88 13.08 10.80
C LYS A 136 16.03 12.17 10.39
N SER A 137 17.16 12.28 11.07
CA SER A 137 18.28 11.37 10.85
C SER A 137 17.85 9.93 11.09
N LEU A 138 18.10 9.06 10.12
CA LEU A 138 17.92 7.62 10.30
C LEU A 138 19.01 7.08 11.23
N VAL A 139 18.75 5.93 11.84
CA VAL A 139 19.77 5.15 12.54
C VAL A 139 20.94 4.91 11.58
N ALA A 140 22.18 5.07 12.07
CA ALA A 140 23.37 5.14 11.22
C ALA A 140 23.54 3.95 10.26
N GLU A 141 23.13 2.77 10.69
CA GLU A 141 23.17 1.55 9.88
C GLU A 141 22.21 1.63 8.69
N LEU A 142 20.92 1.87 8.94
CA LEU A 142 19.92 2.08 7.89
C LEU A 142 20.29 3.27 7.00
N GLY A 143 20.81 4.35 7.57
CA GLY A 143 21.27 5.52 6.80
C GLY A 143 22.46 5.22 5.88
N ARG A 144 23.29 4.21 6.18
CA ARG A 144 24.33 3.71 5.26
C ARG A 144 23.76 2.76 4.23
N ALA A 145 22.93 1.79 4.63
CA ALA A 145 22.36 0.78 3.75
C ALA A 145 21.42 1.39 2.69
N SER A 146 20.63 2.40 3.07
CA SER A 146 19.69 3.08 2.16
C SER A 146 20.33 4.10 1.20
N ARG A 147 21.67 4.21 1.18
CA ARG A 147 22.33 5.13 0.23
C ARG A 147 22.08 4.70 -1.21
N GLY A 148 21.58 5.63 -2.02
CA GLY A 148 21.21 5.35 -3.41
C GLY A 148 19.83 4.70 -3.58
N PHE A 149 19.11 4.44 -2.49
CA PHE A 149 17.71 4.03 -2.52
C PHE A 149 16.79 5.26 -2.41
N THR A 150 15.66 5.18 -3.10
CA THR A 150 14.54 6.09 -2.92
C THR A 150 13.69 5.59 -1.75
N LEU A 151 13.55 6.43 -0.73
CA LEU A 151 12.73 6.13 0.43
C LEU A 151 11.28 6.55 0.18
N ALA A 152 10.35 5.65 0.46
CA ALA A 152 8.92 5.93 0.48
C ALA A 152 8.39 5.82 1.91
N TRP A 153 7.38 6.62 2.18
CA TRP A 153 6.81 6.79 3.51
C TRP A 153 5.31 6.61 3.40
N ASP A 154 4.73 5.84 4.32
CA ASP A 154 3.31 5.91 4.64
C ASP A 154 3.08 6.85 5.84
N ALA A 155 1.83 6.98 6.26
CA ALA A 155 1.48 7.85 7.40
C ALA A 155 2.05 7.38 8.74
N GLU A 156 2.28 6.09 8.93
CA GLU A 156 2.87 5.53 10.14
C GLU A 156 4.39 5.73 10.15
N GLY A 157 5.06 5.44 9.03
CA GLY A 157 6.47 5.69 8.84
C GLY A 157 6.83 7.18 9.02
N GLU A 158 5.98 8.09 8.53
CA GLU A 158 6.17 9.53 8.79
C GLU A 158 6.08 9.87 10.29
N ARG A 159 5.14 9.27 11.03
CA ARG A 159 4.98 9.50 12.47
C ARG A 159 6.17 8.92 13.25
N LYS A 160 6.58 7.70 12.92
CA LYS A 160 7.66 6.96 13.60
C LYS A 160 9.06 7.42 13.17
N GLY A 161 9.16 8.15 12.06
CA GLY A 161 10.45 8.56 11.49
C GLY A 161 11.21 7.40 10.85
N PHE A 162 10.50 6.37 10.40
CA PHE A 162 11.05 5.18 9.75
C PHE A 162 10.41 5.02 8.36
N PRO A 163 11.19 4.84 7.28
CA PRO A 163 10.60 4.67 5.95
C PRO A 163 9.77 3.38 5.89
N SER A 164 8.81 3.32 4.98
CA SER A 164 8.00 2.11 4.75
C SER A 164 8.58 1.24 3.65
N LEU A 165 9.22 1.87 2.66
CA LEU A 165 9.89 1.19 1.55
C LEU A 165 11.21 1.89 1.22
N ALA A 166 12.19 1.11 0.76
CA ALA A 166 13.41 1.61 0.16
C ALA A 166 13.66 0.88 -1.16
N LEU A 167 13.62 1.62 -2.27
CA LEU A 167 13.60 1.06 -3.62
C LEU A 167 14.63 1.74 -4.52
N LYS A 168 15.33 0.96 -5.34
CA LYS A 168 16.31 1.44 -6.31
C LYS A 168 15.99 0.85 -7.68
N ALA A 169 15.53 1.67 -8.62
CA ALA A 169 15.30 1.23 -9.99
C ALA A 169 16.63 0.82 -10.64
N THR A 170 16.65 -0.34 -11.29
CA THR A 170 17.84 -0.89 -11.94
C THR A 170 17.71 -0.99 -13.46
N GLY A 171 16.49 -0.88 -13.98
CA GLY A 171 16.18 -0.84 -15.40
C GLY A 171 14.68 -0.90 -15.66
N PRO A 172 14.24 -0.90 -16.94
CA PRO A 172 12.82 -1.04 -17.28
C PRO A 172 12.21 -2.29 -16.65
N GLY A 173 11.17 -2.10 -15.85
CA GLY A 173 10.48 -3.18 -15.14
C GLY A 173 11.34 -3.92 -14.10
N GLN A 174 12.42 -3.33 -13.59
CA GLN A 174 13.29 -3.96 -12.60
C GLN A 174 13.68 -2.99 -11.50
N PHE A 175 13.70 -3.48 -10.25
CA PHE A 175 14.18 -2.71 -9.12
C PHE A 175 14.76 -3.61 -8.03
N ILE A 176 15.52 -3.01 -7.13
CA ILE A 176 15.98 -3.64 -5.90
C ILE A 176 15.22 -3.03 -4.72
N HIS A 177 14.69 -3.88 -3.86
CA HIS A 177 14.13 -3.50 -2.56
C HIS A 177 15.18 -3.72 -1.48
N LEU A 178 15.30 -2.77 -0.55
CA LEU A 178 16.08 -2.95 0.67
C LEU A 178 15.13 -3.32 1.81
N GLY A 179 15.26 -4.53 2.33
CA GLY A 179 14.53 -4.99 3.51
C GLY A 179 14.87 -4.14 4.73
N LEU A 180 13.94 -3.34 5.23
CA LEU A 180 14.26 -2.32 6.24
C LEU A 180 14.59 -2.89 7.64
N GLY A 181 14.22 -4.15 7.91
CA GLY A 181 14.53 -4.85 9.16
C GLY A 181 15.80 -5.71 9.11
N SER A 182 16.10 -6.33 7.96
CA SER A 182 17.24 -7.23 7.76
C SER A 182 18.41 -6.58 7.00
N LEU A 183 18.15 -5.45 6.34
CA LEU A 183 19.03 -4.74 5.41
C LEU A 183 19.51 -5.59 4.23
N GLY A 184 18.79 -6.68 3.91
CA GLY A 184 19.00 -7.47 2.70
C GLY A 184 18.49 -6.76 1.44
N GLU A 185 19.14 -6.99 0.31
CA GLU A 185 18.70 -6.50 -1.00
C GLU A 185 18.01 -7.62 -1.78
N SER A 186 16.82 -7.33 -2.28
CA SER A 186 15.97 -8.29 -2.99
C SER A 186 15.66 -7.81 -4.40
N ASN A 187 15.78 -8.67 -5.41
CA ASN A 187 15.64 -8.28 -6.82
C ASN A 187 14.23 -8.51 -7.34
N TYR A 188 13.57 -7.46 -7.83
CA TYR A 188 12.22 -7.53 -8.36
C TYR A 188 12.20 -7.37 -9.87
N ARG A 189 11.30 -8.13 -10.52
CA ARG A 189 11.04 -8.03 -11.95
C ARG A 189 9.55 -7.95 -12.22
N LYS A 190 9.18 -7.03 -13.10
CA LYS A 190 7.80 -6.78 -13.53
C LYS A 190 7.26 -7.97 -14.31
N CYS A 191 6.02 -8.33 -14.01
CA CYS A 191 5.21 -9.28 -14.76
C CYS A 191 3.96 -8.59 -15.29
N SER A 192 3.52 -9.02 -16.47
CA SER A 192 2.13 -8.81 -16.87
C SER A 192 1.22 -9.74 -16.06
N PHE A 193 0.00 -9.30 -15.79
CA PHE A 193 -1.00 -10.12 -15.12
C PHE A 193 -1.24 -11.46 -15.83
N THR A 194 -1.23 -11.46 -17.16
CA THR A 194 -1.41 -12.67 -17.99
C THR A 194 -0.25 -13.65 -17.93
N GLN A 195 0.94 -13.23 -17.49
CA GLN A 195 2.09 -14.12 -17.28
C GLN A 195 2.05 -14.86 -15.95
N LEU A 196 1.18 -14.46 -15.02
CA LEU A 196 1.06 -15.09 -13.70
C LEU A 196 0.31 -16.42 -13.82
N SER A 197 0.56 -17.35 -12.89
CA SER A 197 -0.24 -18.58 -12.78
C SER A 197 -1.71 -18.26 -12.55
N SER A 198 -2.63 -19.15 -12.95
CA SER A 198 -4.08 -18.96 -12.74
C SER A 198 -4.44 -18.71 -11.26
N ARG A 199 -3.70 -19.36 -10.35
CA ARG A 199 -3.87 -19.20 -8.90
C ARG A 199 -3.47 -17.79 -8.46
N MET A 200 -2.32 -17.29 -8.92
CA MET A 200 -1.86 -15.95 -8.61
C MET A 200 -2.72 -14.87 -9.27
N GLN A 201 -3.21 -15.11 -10.50
CA GLN A 201 -4.19 -14.24 -11.14
C GLN A 201 -5.48 -14.11 -10.31
N ALA A 202 -5.96 -15.22 -9.74
CA ALA A 202 -7.12 -15.20 -8.85
C ALA A 202 -6.82 -14.45 -7.55
N ALA A 203 -5.63 -14.65 -6.96
CA ALA A 203 -5.20 -13.92 -5.78
C ALA A 203 -5.14 -12.41 -6.03
N VAL A 204 -4.46 -11.96 -7.09
CA VAL A 204 -4.40 -10.54 -7.46
C VAL A 204 -5.79 -9.97 -7.75
N ARG A 205 -6.70 -10.72 -8.35
CA ARG A 205 -8.10 -10.26 -8.55
C ARG A 205 -8.86 -10.09 -7.24
N ALA A 206 -8.63 -10.98 -6.27
CA ALA A 206 -9.28 -10.92 -4.96
C ALA A 206 -8.71 -9.80 -4.09
N GLU A 207 -7.38 -9.66 -4.09
CA GLU A 207 -6.64 -8.82 -3.16
C GLU A 207 -6.34 -7.43 -3.70
N GLN A 208 -6.10 -7.31 -5.01
CA GLN A 208 -5.71 -6.05 -5.65
C GLN A 208 -6.33 -5.93 -7.06
N PRO A 209 -7.68 -5.89 -7.16
CA PRO A 209 -8.43 -6.04 -8.41
C PRO A 209 -8.03 -5.02 -9.49
N GLN A 210 -7.61 -3.83 -9.10
CA GLN A 210 -7.15 -2.78 -10.03
C GLN A 210 -5.91 -3.20 -10.85
N MET A 211 -5.17 -4.21 -10.41
CA MET A 211 -3.97 -4.71 -11.10
C MET A 211 -4.25 -5.81 -12.13
N ALA A 212 -5.49 -6.34 -12.18
CA ALA A 212 -5.84 -7.49 -13.01
C ALA A 212 -6.11 -7.20 -14.50
N GLY A 213 -6.03 -5.93 -14.93
CA GLY A 213 -5.97 -5.54 -16.34
C GLY A 213 -7.19 -4.79 -16.89
N ALA A 214 -6.86 -3.90 -17.84
CA ALA A 214 -7.64 -2.85 -18.50
C ALA A 214 -8.35 -1.88 -17.54
N ALA A 215 -8.12 -0.58 -17.74
CA ALA A 215 -9.00 0.45 -17.24
C ALA A 215 -10.41 0.22 -17.84
N ILE A 216 -11.16 -0.73 -17.28
CA ILE A 216 -12.60 -0.64 -17.28
C ILE A 216 -12.84 0.68 -16.56
N PRO A 217 -13.49 1.68 -17.18
CA PRO A 217 -13.94 2.84 -16.47
C PRO A 217 -14.63 2.28 -15.23
N ARG A 218 -14.04 2.52 -14.06
CA ARG A 218 -14.78 2.33 -12.82
C ARG A 218 -16.11 3.02 -13.12
N PRO A 219 -17.27 2.37 -12.95
CA PRO A 219 -18.42 3.18 -12.65
C PRO A 219 -17.94 4.00 -11.45
N SER A 220 -17.76 5.30 -11.65
CA SER A 220 -17.64 6.24 -10.56
C SER A 220 -18.87 5.98 -9.72
N ALA A 221 -18.76 5.10 -8.72
CA ALA A 221 -19.69 5.09 -7.62
C ALA A 221 -19.63 6.52 -7.13
N GLY A 222 -20.71 7.28 -7.43
CA GLY A 222 -20.71 8.74 -7.47
C GLY A 222 -19.89 9.26 -6.30
N GLY A 223 -18.74 9.86 -6.62
CA GLY A 223 -17.69 10.08 -5.63
C GLY A 223 -18.26 10.84 -4.45
N GLN A 224 -18.40 10.17 -3.31
CA GLN A 224 -18.93 10.79 -2.11
C GLN A 224 -17.97 11.91 -1.74
N ALA A 225 -18.46 13.15 -1.72
CA ALA A 225 -17.67 14.29 -1.28
C ALA A 225 -17.31 14.12 0.20
N PRO A 226 -16.14 14.62 0.64
CA PRO A 226 -15.78 14.60 2.05
C PRO A 226 -16.85 15.28 2.91
N GLY A 227 -17.18 14.68 4.05
CA GLY A 227 -18.18 15.22 4.96
C GLY A 227 -18.84 14.16 5.83
N THR A 228 -19.71 14.59 6.74
CA THR A 228 -20.50 13.67 7.57
C THR A 228 -21.47 12.90 6.69
N VAL A 229 -21.50 11.57 6.88
CA VAL A 229 -22.47 10.69 6.23
C VAL A 229 -23.26 9.96 7.31
N THR A 230 -24.41 9.39 6.93
CA THR A 230 -25.31 8.70 7.86
C THR A 230 -25.11 7.18 7.85
N SER A 231 -24.45 6.64 6.83
CA SER A 231 -24.22 5.21 6.60
C SER A 231 -23.05 4.98 5.64
N LEU A 232 -22.58 3.74 5.56
CA LEU A 232 -21.62 3.29 4.57
C LEU A 232 -22.36 2.69 3.35
N PRO A 233 -21.83 2.82 2.12
CA PRO A 233 -22.44 2.24 0.93
C PRO A 233 -22.13 0.74 0.79
N ILE A 234 -22.53 -0.04 1.79
CA ILE A 234 -22.34 -1.50 1.86
C ILE A 234 -23.70 -2.21 1.94
N GLU A 235 -23.73 -3.50 1.62
CA GLU A 235 -24.92 -4.32 1.79
C GLU A 235 -25.23 -4.59 3.28
N LYS A 236 -26.52 -4.59 3.60
CA LYS A 236 -27.01 -5.10 4.89
C LYS A 236 -26.87 -6.62 4.94
N GLY A 237 -26.60 -7.16 6.13
CA GLY A 237 -26.70 -8.59 6.40
C GLY A 237 -25.45 -9.17 7.06
N TYR A 238 -25.14 -10.41 6.72
CA TYR A 238 -24.04 -11.17 7.30
C TYR A 238 -22.73 -10.87 6.61
N TRP A 239 -21.68 -10.70 7.41
CA TRP A 239 -20.33 -10.41 6.93
C TRP A 239 -19.34 -11.36 7.60
N ALA A 240 -18.61 -12.12 6.79
CA ALA A 240 -17.50 -12.93 7.27
C ALA A 240 -16.30 -12.04 7.60
N VAL A 241 -15.66 -12.29 8.73
CA VAL A 241 -14.54 -11.50 9.27
C VAL A 241 -13.22 -12.19 8.95
N ASP A 242 -12.33 -11.49 8.24
CA ASP A 242 -10.99 -11.95 7.78
C ASP A 242 -10.97 -13.24 6.94
N MET A 243 -12.13 -13.67 6.43
CA MET A 243 -12.25 -14.90 5.65
C MET A 243 -13.38 -14.87 4.61
N SER A 244 -13.52 -15.98 3.89
CA SER A 244 -14.63 -16.18 2.93
C SER A 244 -15.90 -16.64 3.63
N CYS A 245 -17.06 -16.39 3.01
CA CYS A 245 -18.35 -16.85 3.53
C CYS A 245 -18.40 -18.37 3.72
N ALA A 246 -17.89 -19.13 2.75
CA ALA A 246 -17.87 -20.59 2.84
C ALA A 246 -16.98 -21.09 3.99
N GLN A 247 -15.92 -20.36 4.33
CA GLN A 247 -15.05 -20.69 5.46
C GLN A 247 -15.70 -20.33 6.78
N ALA A 248 -16.25 -19.12 6.91
CA ALA A 248 -16.96 -18.69 8.10
C ALA A 248 -18.13 -19.63 8.42
N ILE A 249 -18.87 -20.12 7.41
CA ILE A 249 -19.92 -21.13 7.61
C ILE A 249 -19.38 -22.45 8.18
N ARG A 250 -18.19 -22.89 7.77
CA ARG A 250 -17.60 -24.15 8.25
C ARG A 250 -17.03 -24.03 9.65
N GLU A 251 -16.48 -22.87 9.98
CA GLU A 251 -15.82 -22.60 11.26
C GLU A 251 -16.79 -22.10 12.33
N ALA A 252 -17.96 -21.58 11.94
CA ALA A 252 -18.99 -21.20 12.89
C ALA A 252 -19.46 -22.41 13.69
N ASP A 253 -19.23 -22.39 14.99
CA ASP A 253 -19.92 -23.27 15.92
C ASP A 253 -21.38 -22.78 16.05
N PRO A 254 -22.38 -23.56 15.58
CA PRO A 254 -23.78 -23.18 15.71
C PRO A 254 -24.26 -23.10 17.16
N ASN A 255 -23.49 -23.59 18.13
CA ASN A 255 -23.76 -23.44 19.57
C ASN A 255 -22.84 -22.39 20.24
N GLY A 256 -21.98 -21.72 19.47
CA GLY A 256 -21.09 -20.68 19.95
C GLY A 256 -21.83 -19.40 20.35
N LEU A 257 -21.19 -18.58 21.18
CA LEU A 257 -21.71 -17.24 21.47
C LEU A 257 -21.56 -16.34 20.23
N PRO A 258 -22.37 -15.28 20.09
CA PRO A 258 -22.27 -14.32 18.98
C PRO A 258 -20.87 -13.72 18.78
N ASP A 259 -20.09 -13.60 19.85
CA ASP A 259 -18.73 -13.04 19.84
C ASP A 259 -17.66 -14.05 19.40
N ASP A 260 -17.98 -15.36 19.39
CA ASP A 260 -17.06 -16.45 19.05
C ASP A 260 -17.23 -16.96 17.61
N ILE A 261 -18.27 -16.50 16.91
CA ILE A 261 -18.54 -16.89 15.53
C ILE A 261 -17.86 -15.94 14.53
N PRO A 262 -17.33 -16.46 13.40
CA PRO A 262 -16.58 -15.67 12.41
C PRO A 262 -17.47 -14.78 11.52
N PHE A 263 -18.60 -14.33 12.06
CA PHE A 263 -19.58 -13.48 11.41
C PHE A 263 -19.86 -12.23 12.25
N THR A 264 -20.09 -11.13 11.56
CA THR A 264 -20.81 -9.99 12.12
C THR A 264 -22.07 -9.73 11.30
N TYR A 265 -23.11 -9.21 11.93
CA TYR A 265 -24.31 -8.75 11.25
C TYR A 265 -24.31 -7.23 11.22
N LEU A 266 -24.31 -6.64 10.03
CA LEU A 266 -24.28 -5.19 9.84
C LEU A 266 -25.62 -4.73 9.27
N ASP A 267 -26.29 -3.84 10.00
CA ASP A 267 -27.49 -3.15 9.54
C ASP A 267 -27.13 -1.87 8.76
N GLU A 268 -28.14 -1.14 8.28
CA GLU A 268 -27.98 0.17 7.59
C GLU A 268 -27.20 1.18 8.44
N LYS A 269 -27.35 1.09 9.76
CA LYS A 269 -26.48 1.73 10.74
C LYS A 269 -25.71 0.65 11.47
N ILE A 270 -24.38 0.76 11.39
CA ILE A 270 -23.44 0.00 12.18
C ILE A 270 -23.40 0.63 13.57
N ASP A 271 -23.97 -0.04 14.57
CA ASP A 271 -23.84 0.39 15.97
C ASP A 271 -22.51 -0.07 16.57
N TYR A 272 -22.03 -1.24 16.14
CA TYR A 272 -20.77 -1.84 16.57
C TYR A 272 -19.99 -2.41 15.37
N LEU A 273 -18.69 -2.18 15.35
CA LEU A 273 -17.77 -2.85 14.43
C LEU A 273 -16.55 -3.34 15.20
N GLY A 274 -16.49 -4.65 15.45
CA GLY A 274 -15.57 -5.20 16.45
C GLY A 274 -15.80 -4.53 17.81
N GLU A 275 -14.73 -4.07 18.44
CA GLU A 275 -14.79 -3.40 19.75
C GLU A 275 -15.25 -1.93 19.69
N LEU A 276 -15.43 -1.37 18.48
CA LEU A 276 -15.81 0.04 18.32
C LEU A 276 -17.34 0.20 18.38
N ALA A 277 -17.83 0.87 19.42
CA ALA A 277 -19.19 1.41 19.47
C ALA A 277 -19.26 2.68 18.61
N VAL A 278 -19.85 2.59 17.43
CA VAL A 278 -19.88 3.64 16.41
C VAL A 278 -20.87 4.74 16.81
N LYS A 279 -20.44 6.00 16.67
CA LYS A 279 -21.29 7.17 16.93
C LYS A 279 -21.51 8.04 15.70
N ARG A 280 -20.52 8.12 14.81
CA ARG A 280 -20.63 8.92 13.58
C ARG A 280 -19.78 8.35 12.46
N TYR A 281 -20.19 8.69 11.24
CA TYR A 281 -19.51 8.34 10.00
C TYR A 281 -19.02 9.62 9.32
N GLU A 282 -17.82 9.54 8.77
CA GLU A 282 -17.21 10.62 8.00
C GLU A 282 -16.74 10.04 6.68
N ALA A 283 -17.24 10.55 5.55
CA ALA A 283 -16.64 10.30 4.26
C ALA A 283 -15.35 11.11 4.14
N LEU A 284 -14.27 10.43 3.76
CA LEU A 284 -12.95 11.04 3.52
C LEU A 284 -12.71 11.31 2.02
N GLY A 285 -13.77 11.23 1.21
CA GLY A 285 -13.71 11.31 -0.24
C GLY A 285 -13.49 9.95 -0.91
N GLY A 286 -14.21 9.73 -2.01
CA GLY A 286 -14.12 8.50 -2.81
C GLY A 286 -14.79 7.33 -2.11
N ASN A 287 -14.07 6.22 -1.94
CA ASN A 287 -14.56 5.00 -1.28
C ASN A 287 -14.06 4.85 0.17
N ARG A 288 -13.62 5.95 0.78
CA ARG A 288 -13.00 5.95 2.10
C ARG A 288 -13.88 6.61 3.13
N TYR A 289 -13.96 5.99 4.28
CA TYR A 289 -14.79 6.42 5.38
C TYR A 289 -14.01 6.32 6.68
N ARG A 290 -14.45 7.05 7.70
CA ARG A 290 -13.95 6.95 9.06
C ARG A 290 -15.14 6.81 9.99
N LEU A 291 -15.13 5.75 10.78
CA LEU A 291 -16.01 5.57 11.92
C LEU A 291 -15.35 6.23 13.13
N HIS A 292 -16.11 7.03 13.85
CA HIS A 292 -15.69 7.54 15.15
C HIS A 292 -16.63 6.99 16.21
N GLY A 293 -16.04 6.59 17.33
CA GLY A 293 -16.77 5.93 18.39
C GLY A 293 -15.99 5.87 19.69
N ARG A 294 -16.40 4.94 20.53
CA ARG A 294 -15.67 4.56 21.74
C ARG A 294 -15.35 3.08 21.63
N ALA A 295 -14.10 2.72 21.81
CA ALA A 295 -13.69 1.32 21.92
C ALA A 295 -13.65 0.94 23.39
N SER A 296 -14.12 -0.26 23.70
CA SER A 296 -14.17 -0.81 25.06
C SER A 296 -13.11 -1.88 25.20
N TYR A 297 -12.11 -1.66 26.06
CA TYR A 297 -11.05 -2.63 26.34
C TYR A 297 -11.08 -3.10 27.79
N GLY A 298 -10.73 -4.38 28.00
CA GLY A 298 -10.44 -4.95 29.32
C GLY A 298 -11.35 -6.13 29.72
N ASN A 299 -10.75 -7.12 30.39
CA ASN A 299 -11.48 -8.19 31.07
C ASN A 299 -11.86 -7.70 32.47
N GLY A 300 -12.92 -6.89 32.58
CA GLY A 300 -13.34 -6.21 33.81
C GLY A 300 -14.23 -5.01 33.52
N ASP A 301 -14.15 -3.95 34.35
CA ASP A 301 -14.86 -2.70 34.07
C ASP A 301 -14.37 -2.11 32.73
N PRO A 302 -15.25 -2.00 31.72
CA PRO A 302 -14.84 -1.64 30.37
C PRO A 302 -14.22 -0.24 30.33
N ILE A 303 -12.97 -0.15 29.88
CA ILE A 303 -12.31 1.15 29.66
C ILE A 303 -12.74 1.66 28.29
N GLU A 304 -13.68 2.60 28.28
CA GLU A 304 -14.10 3.26 27.05
C GLU A 304 -13.14 4.38 26.66
N VAL A 305 -12.40 4.22 25.56
CA VAL A 305 -11.55 5.28 25.00
C VAL A 305 -12.09 5.79 23.67
N PRO A 306 -11.98 7.10 23.38
CA PRO A 306 -12.25 7.61 22.04
C PRO A 306 -11.38 6.87 21.01
N SER A 307 -12.03 6.24 20.04
CA SER A 307 -11.34 5.44 19.03
C SER A 307 -11.89 5.73 17.63
N ARG A 308 -11.13 5.33 16.63
CA ARG A 308 -11.47 5.50 15.21
C ARG A 308 -11.07 4.28 14.41
N THR A 309 -11.90 3.98 13.43
CA THR A 309 -11.66 2.92 12.46
C THR A 309 -11.77 3.51 11.06
N ASP A 310 -10.69 3.39 10.29
CA ASP A 310 -10.64 3.83 8.90
C ASP A 310 -11.16 2.71 8.01
N ILE A 311 -12.12 3.01 7.14
CA ILE A 311 -12.75 2.03 6.27
C ILE A 311 -12.45 2.36 4.81
N ILE A 312 -12.11 1.32 4.05
CA ILE A 312 -12.06 1.35 2.60
C ILE A 312 -13.15 0.40 2.08
N VAL A 313 -14.18 0.98 1.46
CA VAL A 313 -15.23 0.20 0.80
C VAL A 313 -14.73 -0.20 -0.58
N ASN A 314 -14.37 -1.46 -0.75
CA ASN A 314 -13.86 -1.98 -2.03
C ASN A 314 -15.01 -2.20 -3.02
N SER A 315 -16.15 -2.65 -2.51
CA SER A 315 -17.43 -2.78 -3.22
C SER A 315 -18.59 -2.81 -2.22
N ARG A 316 -19.83 -2.84 -2.70
CA ARG A 316 -21.00 -3.01 -1.81
C ARG A 316 -20.93 -4.28 -0.95
N THR A 317 -20.19 -5.30 -1.40
CA THR A 317 -20.08 -6.62 -0.74
C THR A 317 -18.68 -6.88 -0.15
N SER A 318 -17.80 -5.88 -0.10
CA SER A 318 -16.47 -6.03 0.48
C SER A 318 -15.93 -4.69 0.98
N PHE A 319 -15.45 -4.67 2.21
CA PHE A 319 -14.69 -3.53 2.75
C PHE A 319 -13.58 -4.01 3.68
N THR A 320 -12.59 -3.15 3.89
CA THR A 320 -11.58 -3.33 4.94
C THR A 320 -11.75 -2.26 6.00
N ALA A 321 -11.50 -2.63 7.24
CA ALA A 321 -11.55 -1.74 8.39
C ALA A 321 -10.22 -1.79 9.12
N THR A 322 -9.56 -0.65 9.26
CA THR A 322 -8.31 -0.51 10.00
C THR A 322 -8.59 0.20 11.32
N SER A 323 -8.62 -0.57 12.40
CA SER A 323 -8.71 -0.05 13.76
C SER A 323 -7.36 0.52 14.15
N ASN A 324 -7.35 1.80 14.54
CA ASN A 324 -6.13 2.49 14.97
C ASN A 324 -6.31 2.89 16.44
N ASP A 325 -5.73 2.12 17.35
CA ASP A 325 -5.78 2.39 18.78
C ASP A 325 -4.37 2.55 19.38
N SER A 326 -4.31 2.67 20.71
CA SER A 326 -3.05 2.81 21.44
C SER A 326 -2.24 1.50 21.54
N MET A 327 -2.86 0.35 21.28
CA MET A 327 -2.23 -0.98 21.32
C MET A 327 -1.70 -1.40 19.95
N GLY A 328 -2.21 -0.83 18.86
CA GLY A 328 -1.69 -1.08 17.52
C GLY A 328 -2.60 -0.61 16.40
N SER A 329 -2.25 -1.04 15.19
CA SER A 329 -3.11 -0.94 14.02
C SER A 329 -3.43 -2.36 13.56
N SER A 330 -4.71 -2.71 13.54
CA SER A 330 -5.18 -3.99 12.99
C SER A 330 -6.08 -3.70 11.80
N THR A 331 -5.88 -4.43 10.71
CA THR A 331 -6.74 -4.34 9.52
C THR A 331 -7.51 -5.64 9.38
N THR A 332 -8.83 -5.52 9.37
CA THR A 332 -9.76 -6.63 9.23
C THR A 332 -10.55 -6.48 7.95
N ARG A 333 -10.69 -7.57 7.21
CA ARG A 333 -11.49 -7.66 5.99
C ARG A 333 -12.89 -8.14 6.33
N TYR A 334 -13.87 -7.53 5.68
CA TYR A 334 -15.27 -7.93 5.77
C TYR A 334 -15.76 -8.33 4.39
N THR A 335 -16.29 -9.56 4.28
CA THR A 335 -16.87 -10.11 3.05
C THR A 335 -18.36 -10.35 3.25
N HIS A 336 -19.21 -9.72 2.43
CA HIS A 336 -20.66 -9.91 2.53
C HIS A 336 -21.05 -11.32 2.11
N CYS A 337 -21.92 -11.93 2.92
CA CYS A 337 -22.40 -13.27 2.72
C CYS A 337 -23.91 -13.23 2.46
N PRO A 338 -24.35 -13.62 1.24
CA PRO A 338 -25.77 -13.66 0.92
C PRO A 338 -26.53 -14.51 1.93
N ILE A 339 -27.68 -14.01 2.41
CA ILE A 339 -28.51 -14.71 3.41
C ILE A 339 -28.89 -16.13 2.97
N SER A 340 -29.04 -16.36 1.66
CA SER A 340 -29.35 -17.68 1.09
C SER A 340 -28.24 -18.72 1.30
N GLN A 341 -27.01 -18.28 1.61
CA GLN A 341 -25.87 -19.14 1.89
C GLN A 341 -25.70 -19.40 3.40
N ILE A 342 -26.32 -18.59 4.27
CA ILE A 342 -26.15 -18.70 5.72
C ILE A 342 -27.10 -19.77 6.30
N PRO A 343 -26.56 -20.85 6.90
CA PRO A 343 -27.37 -21.86 7.57
C PRO A 343 -28.27 -21.24 8.64
N ARG A 344 -29.49 -21.77 8.76
CA ARG A 344 -30.49 -21.28 9.73
C ARG A 344 -29.94 -21.21 11.16
N ALA A 345 -29.16 -22.20 11.59
CA ALA A 345 -28.58 -22.23 12.93
C ALA A 345 -27.68 -21.02 13.23
N ILE A 346 -26.93 -20.53 12.23
CA ILE A 346 -26.12 -19.31 12.38
C ILE A 346 -27.02 -18.06 12.38
N ARG A 347 -28.08 -18.06 11.57
CA ARG A 347 -29.01 -16.93 11.50
C ARG A 347 -29.74 -16.70 12.83
N GLU A 348 -30.16 -17.77 13.50
CA GLU A 348 -30.85 -17.72 14.80
C GLU A 348 -30.00 -17.05 15.89
N ILE A 349 -28.66 -17.10 15.81
CA ILE A 349 -27.76 -16.41 16.76
C ILE A 349 -27.92 -14.88 16.68
N PHE A 350 -28.20 -14.33 15.50
CA PHE A 350 -28.35 -12.89 15.27
C PHE A 350 -29.82 -12.44 15.21
N GLU A 351 -30.73 -13.31 14.77
CA GLU A 351 -32.13 -12.97 14.52
C GLU A 351 -33.05 -13.22 15.73
N GLY A 352 -32.68 -14.13 16.65
CA GLY A 352 -33.49 -14.48 17.83
C GLY A 352 -34.54 -15.55 17.56
#